data_AF-A0A0F9R9P8-F1
#
_entry.id   AF-A0A0F9R9P8-F1
#
_cell.length_a   1.000
_cell.length_b   1.000
_cell.length_c   1.000
_cell.angle_alpha   90.00
_cell.angle_beta   90.00
_cell.angle_gamma   90.00
#
_symmetry.space_group_name_H-M   'P 1'
#
loop_
_entity.id
_entity.type
_entity.pdbx_description
1 polymer ?
#
loop_
_entity_poly.entity_id
_entity_poly.type
_entity_poly.pdbx_seq_one_letter_code
_entity_poly.pdbx_strand_id
1 'polypeptide(L)' 'MATTRSSQGGSIIVLTVIVAMLLMLIPFPDNLRLARPEWVLMTVIYWALALPQRVGVGYAWVVGLIMDA' A
#
# COMPACT_ATOMS: atom_id res chain seq x y z
N MET A 1 4.56 -27.17 -23.51
CA MET A 1 5.14 -25.83 -23.30
C MET A 1 4.89 -25.42 -21.86
N ALA A 2 5.94 -25.44 -21.04
CA ALA A 2 5.95 -24.75 -19.74
C ALA A 2 5.86 -23.24 -20.04
N THR A 3 5.14 -22.40 -19.29
CA THR A 3 5.48 -21.86 -17.96
C THR A 3 4.38 -20.80 -17.73
N THR A 4 3.59 -20.78 -16.66
CA THR A 4 3.91 -20.01 -15.43
C THR A 4 2.95 -20.40 -14.30
N ARG A 5 3.44 -21.14 -13.29
CA ARG A 5 2.89 -21.02 -11.93
C ARG A 5 3.51 -19.76 -11.33
N SER A 6 2.94 -18.59 -11.58
CA SER A 6 3.35 -17.39 -10.83
C SER A 6 2.77 -17.49 -9.42
N SER A 7 3.59 -17.24 -8.41
CA SER A 7 3.16 -17.06 -7.03
C SER A 7 2.37 -15.75 -6.90
N GLN A 8 1.11 -15.76 -7.38
CA GLN A 8 0.29 -14.58 -7.72
C GLN A 8 -0.03 -13.59 -6.59
N GLY A 9 0.31 -13.87 -5.33
CA GLY A 9 -0.09 -13.02 -4.20
C GLY A 9 0.72 -11.73 -4.03
N GLY A 10 2.01 -11.70 -4.42
CA GLY A 10 2.88 -10.55 -4.11
C GLY A 10 2.60 -9.31 -4.96
N SER A 11 2.22 -9.49 -6.22
CA SER A 11 1.97 -8.38 -7.15
C SER A 11 0.76 -7.54 -6.76
N ILE A 12 -0.23 -8.16 -6.12
CA ILE A 12 -1.45 -7.46 -5.71
C ILE A 12 -1.17 -6.46 -4.59
N ILE A 13 -0.24 -6.78 -3.69
CA ILE A 13 0.17 -5.94 -2.57
C ILE A 13 0.78 -4.64 -3.09
N VAL A 14 1.76 -4.76 -3.99
CA VAL A 14 2.42 -3.59 -4.61
C VAL A 14 1.41 -2.73 -5.36
N LEU A 15 0.52 -3.36 -6.14
CA LEU A 15 -0.52 -2.65 -6.89
C LEU A 15 -1.45 -1.85 -5.95
N THR A 16 -1.90 -2.45 -4.85
CA THR A 16 -2.77 -1.74 -3.89
C THR A 16 -2.06 -0.58 -3.18
N VAL A 17 -0.76 -0.72 -2.86
CA VAL A 17 0.03 0.38 -2.29
C VAL A 17 0.18 1.52 -3.28
N ILE A 18 0.45 1.22 -4.56
CA ILE A 18 0.50 2.24 -5.62
C ILE A 18 -0.84 2.98 -5.74
N VAL A 19 -1.97 2.25 -5.73
CA VAL A 19 -3.31 2.87 -5.78
C VAL A 19 -3.53 3.77 -4.57
N ALA A 20 -3.13 3.34 -3.37
CA ALA A 20 -3.23 4.16 -2.17
C ALA A 20 -2.38 5.44 -2.24
N MET A 21 -1.19 5.38 -2.84
CA MET A 21 -0.34 6.56 -3.10
C MET A 21 -1.02 7.51 -4.09
N LEU A 22 -1.59 6.98 -5.18
CA LEU A 22 -2.32 7.80 -6.16
C LEU A 22 -3.54 8.50 -5.53
N LEU A 23 -4.23 7.85 -4.59
CA LEU A 23 -5.33 8.48 -3.84
C LEU A 23 -4.86 9.67 -2.99
N MET A 24 -3.62 9.66 -2.48
CA MET A 24 -3.07 10.79 -1.72
C MET A 24 -2.81 12.02 -2.58
N LEU A 25 -2.56 11.85 -3.90
CA LEU A 25 -2.39 12.98 -4.82
C LEU A 25 -3.69 13.72 -5.13
N ILE A 26 -4.86 13.11 -4.85
CA ILE A 26 -6.14 13.74 -5.15
C ILE A 26 -6.37 14.93 -4.20
N PRO A 27 -6.56 16.15 -4.73
CA PRO A 27 -6.85 17.31 -3.90
C PRO A 27 -8.25 17.14 -3.28
N PHE A 28 -8.27 16.85 -1.98
CA PHE A 28 -9.52 16.83 -1.22
C PHE A 28 -10.07 18.24 -1.03
N PRO A 29 -11.39 18.46 -1.24
CA PRO A 29 -12.04 19.74 -0.96
C PRO A 29 -12.01 20.05 0.54
N ASP A 30 -12.03 21.33 0.90
CA ASP A 30 -11.79 21.80 2.28
C ASP A 30 -12.72 21.17 3.33
N ASN A 31 -13.93 20.78 2.93
CA ASN A 31 -14.93 20.12 3.79
C ASN A 31 -14.51 18.71 4.23
N LEU A 32 -13.59 18.07 3.51
CA LEU A 32 -13.08 16.72 3.77
C LEU A 32 -11.63 16.74 4.26
N ARG A 33 -11.07 17.91 4.62
CA ARG A 33 -9.71 18.00 5.16
C ARG A 33 -9.49 17.16 6.42
N LEU A 34 -10.50 17.03 7.29
CA LEU A 34 -10.45 16.14 8.46
C LEU A 34 -10.49 14.65 8.08
N ALA A 35 -11.11 14.32 6.95
CA ALA A 35 -11.24 12.97 6.43
C ALA A 35 -10.21 12.73 5.33
N ARG A 36 -8.97 13.18 5.52
CA ARG A 36 -7.84 12.86 4.67
C ARG A 36 -7.12 11.66 5.31
N PRO A 37 -7.68 10.43 5.23
CA PRO A 37 -7.04 9.29 5.86
C PRO A 37 -5.69 9.04 5.20
N GLU A 38 -4.76 8.54 6.00
CA GLU A 38 -3.46 8.07 5.55
C GLU A 38 -3.67 6.76 4.75
N TRP A 39 -4.14 6.86 3.51
CA TRP A 39 -4.53 5.72 2.66
C TRP A 39 -3.42 4.67 2.55
N VAL A 40 -2.18 5.12 2.39
CA VAL A 40 -1.00 4.26 2.29
C VAL A 40 -0.74 3.55 3.61
N LEU A 41 -0.79 4.26 4.74
CA LEU A 41 -0.64 3.67 6.06
C LEU A 41 -1.72 2.60 6.33
N MET A 42 -2.99 2.91 6.03
CA MET A 42 -4.08 1.95 6.20
C MET A 42 -3.90 0.70 5.33
N THR A 43 -3.43 0.88 4.09
CA THR A 43 -3.16 -0.23 3.17
C THR A 43 -2.00 -1.11 3.69
N VAL A 44 -0.93 -0.50 4.19
CA VAL A 44 0.22 -1.24 4.76
C VAL A 44 -0.19 -1.99 6.02
N ILE A 45 -0.95 -1.36 6.92
CA ILE A 45 -1.49 -2.01 8.13
C ILE A 45 -2.38 -3.20 7.76
N TYR A 46 -3.27 -3.02 6.79
CA TYR A 46 -4.14 -4.09 6.31
C TYR A 46 -3.31 -5.31 5.84
N TRP A 47 -2.29 -5.09 5.00
CA TRP A 47 -1.48 -6.19 4.50
C TRP A 47 -0.59 -6.82 5.58
N ALA A 48 -0.12 -6.04 6.54
CA ALA A 48 0.62 -6.56 7.70
C ALA A 48 -0.24 -7.51 8.53
N LEU A 49 -1.55 -7.24 8.65
CA LEU A 49 -2.49 -8.12 9.33
C LEU A 49 -2.92 -9.33 8.47
N ALA A 50 -3.15 -9.12 7.17
CA ALA A 50 -3.64 -10.16 6.27
C ALA A 50 -2.57 -11.20 5.90
N LEU A 51 -1.34 -10.76 5.60
CA LEU A 51 -0.23 -11.63 5.22
C LEU A 51 1.08 -11.18 5.92
N PRO A 52 1.21 -11.44 7.24
CA PRO A 52 2.40 -11.05 8.01
C PRO A 52 3.70 -11.72 7.51
N GLN A 53 3.58 -12.88 6.84
CA GLN A 53 4.72 -13.59 6.24
C GLN A 53 5.34 -12.82 5.05
N ARG A 54 4.60 -11.87 4.45
CA ARG A 54 5.01 -11.11 3.25
C ARG A 54 5.18 -9.62 3.53
N VAL A 55 4.32 -9.06 4.37
CA VAL A 55 4.35 -7.63 4.73
C VAL A 55 4.60 -7.53 6.23
N GLY A 56 5.81 -7.11 6.58
CA GLY A 56 6.23 -6.88 7.96
C GLY A 56 6.80 -5.48 8.15
N VAL A 57 7.43 -5.25 9.31
CA VAL A 57 7.97 -3.93 9.70
C VAL A 57 8.96 -3.38 8.68
N GLY A 58 9.81 -4.22 8.08
CA GLY A 58 10.76 -3.80 7.05
C GLY A 58 10.09 -3.27 5.78
N TYR A 59 8.98 -3.91 5.34
CA TYR A 59 8.21 -3.42 4.19
C TYR A 59 7.54 -2.08 4.53
N ALA A 60 6.92 -1.98 5.70
CA ALA A 60 6.29 -0.74 6.16
C ALA A 60 7.29 0.43 6.26
N TRP A 61 8.51 0.15 6.73
CA TRP A 61 9.58 1.13 6.82
C TRP A 61 10.04 1.63 5.44
N VAL A 62 10.24 0.73 4.47
CA VAL A 62 10.60 1.12 3.09
C VAL A 62 9.49 1.93 2.44
N VAL A 63 8.22 1.53 2.58
CA VAL A 63 7.08 2.29 2.06
C VAL A 63 6.99 3.68 2.70
N GLY A 64 7.24 3.77 4.01
CA GLY A 64 7.30 5.04 4.73
C GLY A 64 8.43 5.95 4.21
N LEU A 65 9.62 5.41 3.97
CA LEU A 65 10.73 6.16 3.38
C LEU A 65 10.40 6.68 1.97
N ILE A 66 9.71 5.90 1.14
CA ILE A 66 9.30 6.33 -0.20
C ILE A 66 8.24 7.44 -0.13
N MET A 67 7.39 7.45 0.90
CA MET A 67 6.39 8.49 1.11
C MET A 67 6.96 9.81 1.61
N ASP A 68 8.06 9.76 2.36
CA ASP A 68 8.72 10.93 2.96
C ASP A 68 9.76 11.58 2.02
N ALA A 69 10.24 10.85 1.01
CA ALA A 69 11.19 11.32 0.00
C ALA A 69 10.52 12.17 -1.09
#